data_AF-A0A7Y5D5B8-F1
#
_entry.id   AF-A0A7Y5D5B8-F1
#
_cell.length_a   1.000
_cell.length_b   1.000
_cell.length_c   1.000
_cell.angle_alpha   90.00
_cell.angle_beta   90.00
_cell.angle_gamma   90.00
#
_symmetry.space_group_name_H-M   'P 1'
#
loop_
_entity.id
_entity.type
_entity.pdbx_description
1 polymer ?
#
loop_
_entity_poly.entity_id
_entity_poly.type
_entity_poly.pdbx_seq_one_letter_code
_entity_poly.pdbx_strand_id
1 'polypeptide(L)'
;MSKIVHFELDLVNLQPLTAEQQTELNALAKMLDESIDYSDIPSLDEAFWKNAMPNPFYKPTKTATTVRVDSDVLVWLKSQGKGYQTRINTILRKEMLRSLNHGN
;
A
#
# COMPACT_ATOMS: atom_id res chain seq x y z
N MET A 1 -28.98 -27.26 -15.23
CA MET A 1 -28.04 -27.42 -14.10
C MET A 1 -26.74 -26.70 -14.48
N SER A 2 -26.32 -25.68 -13.72
CA SER A 2 -25.08 -24.95 -14.04
C SER A 2 -23.86 -25.71 -13.49
N LYS A 3 -22.86 -25.93 -14.34
CA LYS A 3 -21.62 -26.62 -13.99
C LYS A 3 -20.67 -25.58 -13.39
N ILE A 4 -20.36 -25.67 -12.10
CA ILE A 4 -19.39 -24.76 -11.46
C ILE A 4 -18.00 -25.14 -11.95
N VAL A 5 -17.36 -24.25 -12.70
CA VAL A 5 -15.97 -24.38 -13.14
C VAL A 5 -15.07 -23.92 -11.98
N HIS A 6 -14.27 -24.83 -11.44
CA HIS A 6 -13.22 -24.48 -10.49
C HIS A 6 -11.96 -24.17 -11.28
N PHE A 7 -11.40 -22.99 -11.06
CA PHE A 7 -10.16 -22.53 -11.68
C PHE A 7 -9.14 -22.28 -10.57
N GLU A 8 -8.02 -23.01 -10.61
CA GLU A 8 -6.91 -22.87 -9.67
C GLU A 8 -5.73 -22.26 -10.43
N LEU A 9 -5.29 -21.06 -10.00
CA LEU A 9 -4.22 -20.31 -10.65
C LEU A 9 -2.90 -20.58 -9.91
N ASP A 10 -1.96 -21.25 -10.57
CA ASP A 10 -0.58 -21.42 -10.08
C ASP A 10 0.23 -20.16 -10.38
N LEU A 11 0.45 -19.33 -9.36
CA LEU A 11 1.22 -18.08 -9.45
C LEU A 11 2.72 -18.30 -9.67
N VAL A 12 3.25 -19.49 -9.39
CA VAL A 12 4.67 -19.82 -9.57
C VAL A 12 4.93 -20.32 -10.99
N ASN A 13 3.93 -20.95 -11.62
CA ASN A 13 4.01 -21.48 -12.98
C ASN A 13 2.78 -21.07 -13.80
N LEU A 14 2.74 -19.79 -14.19
CA LEU A 14 1.66 -19.24 -15.00
C LEU A 14 1.67 -19.84 -16.42
N GLN A 15 0.49 -20.19 -16.91
CA GLN A 15 0.35 -20.61 -18.30
C GLN A 15 0.77 -19.47 -19.25
N PRO A 16 1.51 -19.77 -20.33
CA PRO A 16 1.86 -18.77 -21.31
C PRO A 16 0.60 -18.24 -22.00
N LEU A 17 0.63 -16.97 -22.42
CA LEU A 17 -0.47 -16.35 -23.15
C LEU A 17 -0.75 -17.11 -24.44
N THR A 18 -2.03 -17.24 -24.77
CA THR A 18 -2.43 -17.75 -26.09
C THR A 18 -2.07 -16.74 -27.17
N ALA A 19 -1.93 -17.19 -28.42
CA ALA A 19 -1.67 -16.30 -29.55
C ALA A 19 -2.76 -15.20 -29.66
N GLU A 20 -4.03 -15.57 -29.41
CA GLU A 20 -5.16 -14.65 -29.40
C GLU A 20 -5.01 -13.55 -28.33
N GLN A 21 -4.70 -13.94 -27.08
CA GLN A 21 -4.47 -13.00 -25.99
C GLN A 21 -3.30 -12.06 -26.28
N GLN A 22 -2.24 -12.59 -26.89
CA GLN A 22 -1.07 -11.78 -27.25
C GLN A 22 -1.39 -10.79 -28.38
N THR A 23 -2.21 -11.18 -29.35
CA THR A 23 -2.68 -10.25 -30.40
C THR A 23 -3.58 -9.16 -29.84
N GLU A 24 -4.47 -9.49 -28.90
CA GLU A 24 -5.35 -8.53 -28.23
C GLU A 24 -4.55 -7.52 -27.41
N LEU A 25 -3.58 -7.98 -26.59
CA LEU A 25 -2.69 -7.09 -25.84
C LEU A 25 -1.89 -6.16 -26.75
N ASN A 26 -1.39 -6.68 -27.88
CA ASN A 26 -0.67 -5.86 -28.86
C ASN A 26 -1.57 -4.82 -29.55
N ALA A 27 -2.86 -5.11 -29.70
CA ALA A 27 -3.84 -4.15 -30.22
C ALA A 27 -4.13 -3.06 -29.18
N LEU A 28 -4.38 -3.45 -27.93
CA LEU A 28 -4.60 -2.52 -26.82
C LEU A 28 -3.38 -1.61 -26.58
N ALA A 29 -2.16 -2.15 -26.66
CA ALA A 29 -0.93 -1.37 -26.49
C ALA A 29 -0.68 -0.34 -27.60
N LYS A 30 -1.32 -0.49 -28.77
CA LYS A 30 -1.25 0.47 -29.89
C LYS A 30 -2.39 1.48 -29.88
N MET A 31 -3.39 1.28 -29.02
CA MET A 31 -4.51 2.19 -28.85
C MET A 31 -4.01 3.50 -28.22
N LEU A 32 -4.57 4.64 -28.65
CA LEU A 32 -4.20 5.95 -28.11
C LEU A 32 -4.88 6.16 -26.76
N ASP A 33 -4.19 6.77 -25.80
CA ASP A 33 -4.75 7.08 -24.47
C ASP A 33 -6.03 7.93 -24.56
N GLU A 34 -6.15 8.81 -25.56
CA GLU A 34 -7.35 9.65 -25.79
C GLU A 34 -8.61 8.84 -26.10
N SER A 35 -8.47 7.61 -26.58
CA SER A 35 -9.60 6.71 -26.88
C SER A 35 -10.05 5.87 -25.69
N ILE A 36 -9.40 5.99 -24.54
CA ILE A 36 -9.81 5.34 -23.29
C ILE A 36 -11.04 6.08 -22.75
N ASP A 37 -12.15 5.36 -22.62
CA ASP A 37 -13.38 5.87 -22.02
C ASP A 37 -13.28 5.84 -20.49
N TYR A 38 -13.43 7.00 -19.86
CA TYR A 38 -13.47 7.18 -18.40
C TYR A 38 -14.84 7.64 -17.91
N SER A 39 -15.90 7.51 -18.72
CA SER A 39 -17.25 7.99 -18.38
C SER A 39 -17.86 7.34 -17.13
N ASP A 40 -17.40 6.14 -16.77
CA ASP A 40 -17.81 5.38 -15.59
C ASP A 40 -16.99 5.69 -14.33
N ILE A 41 -15.80 6.31 -14.47
CA ILE A 41 -14.86 6.54 -13.37
C ILE A 41 -14.50 8.03 -13.32
N PRO A 42 -15.04 8.80 -12.35
CA PRO A 42 -14.71 10.22 -12.21
C PRO A 42 -13.23 10.40 -11.83
N SER A 43 -12.63 11.50 -12.29
CA SER A 43 -11.25 11.87 -11.93
C SER A 43 -11.10 12.07 -10.42
N LEU A 44 -10.02 11.52 -9.85
CA LEU A 44 -9.69 11.64 -8.43
C LEU A 44 -9.03 12.99 -8.13
N ASP A 45 -9.86 14.00 -7.86
CA ASP A 45 -9.43 15.37 -7.57
C ASP A 45 -8.98 15.59 -6.11
N GLU A 46 -8.49 16.80 -5.79
CA GLU A 46 -8.08 17.14 -4.42
C GLU A 46 -9.22 16.99 -3.39
N ALA A 47 -10.48 17.16 -3.79
CA ALA A 47 -11.62 17.02 -2.91
C ALA A 47 -11.84 15.55 -2.49
N PHE A 48 -11.61 14.61 -3.41
CA PHE A 48 -11.54 13.19 -3.10
C PHE A 48 -10.42 12.90 -2.09
N TRP A 49 -9.19 13.37 -2.37
CA TRP A 49 -8.03 13.08 -1.51
C TRP A 49 -8.11 13.71 -0.12
N LYS A 50 -8.80 14.85 0.04
CA LYS A 50 -9.05 15.47 1.36
C LYS A 50 -9.82 14.57 2.31
N ASN A 51 -10.71 13.71 1.78
CA ASN A 51 -11.54 12.81 2.56
C ASN A 51 -11.12 11.35 2.43
N ALA A 52 -10.12 11.05 1.60
CA ALA A 52 -9.63 9.70 1.38
C ALA A 52 -9.08 9.12 2.69
N MET A 53 -9.63 7.98 3.11
CA MET A 53 -9.08 7.25 4.23
C MET A 53 -7.86 6.44 3.76
N PRO A 54 -6.73 6.49 4.47
CA PRO A 54 -5.64 5.56 4.25
C PRO A 54 -6.18 4.12 4.29
N ASN A 55 -5.67 3.26 3.41
CA ASN A 55 -6.09 1.87 3.31
C ASN A 55 -6.12 1.23 4.72
N PRO A 56 -7.30 0.86 5.26
CA PRO A 56 -7.41 0.35 6.63
C PRO A 56 -6.70 -0.99 6.82
N PHE A 57 -6.41 -1.69 5.71
CA PHE A 57 -5.71 -2.95 5.70
C PHE A 57 -4.19 -2.80 5.57
N TYR A 58 -3.68 -1.61 5.30
CA TYR A 58 -2.25 -1.38 5.27
C TYR A 58 -1.68 -1.40 6.69
N LYS A 59 -1.04 -2.52 7.05
CA LYS A 59 -0.27 -2.66 8.28
C LYS A 59 1.21 -2.60 7.93
N PRO A 60 1.95 -1.55 8.34
CA PRO A 60 3.40 -1.52 8.18
C PRO A 60 4.01 -2.75 8.82
N THR A 61 4.81 -3.50 8.05
CA THR A 61 5.55 -4.65 8.57
C THR A 61 6.55 -4.13 9.62
N LYS A 62 6.39 -4.59 10.86
CA LYS A 62 7.30 -4.23 11.96
C LYS A 62 8.46 -5.21 11.97
N THR A 63 9.66 -4.72 11.74
CA THR A 63 10.88 -5.51 11.93
C THR A 63 11.27 -5.49 13.41
N ALA A 64 11.44 -6.67 14.01
CA ALA A 64 11.92 -6.78 15.38
C ALA A 64 13.42 -6.46 15.42
N THR A 65 13.78 -5.36 16.07
CA THR A 65 15.16 -4.93 16.27
C THR A 65 15.40 -4.60 17.74
N THR A 66 16.60 -4.91 18.24
CA THR A 66 17.01 -4.53 19.61
C THR A 66 17.74 -3.19 19.55
N VAL A 67 17.19 -2.18 20.23
CA VAL A 67 17.78 -0.83 20.33
C VAL A 67 17.96 -0.48 21.81
N ARG A 68 19.07 0.18 22.15
CA ARG A 68 19.29 0.73 23.50
C ARG A 68 18.68 2.13 23.58
N VAL A 69 17.93 2.38 24.66
CA VAL A 69 17.30 3.67 24.96
C VAL A 69 17.73 4.07 26.36
N ASP A 70 17.96 5.37 26.58
CA ASP A 70 18.34 5.89 27.87
C ASP A 70 17.28 5.58 28.95
N SER A 71 17.76 5.40 30.18
CA SER A 71 16.94 4.90 31.29
C SER A 71 15.84 5.89 31.70
N ASP A 72 16.14 7.18 31.69
CA ASP A 72 15.22 8.27 31.96
C ASP A 72 14.11 8.39 30.89
N VAL A 73 14.48 8.28 29.61
CA VAL A 73 13.54 8.26 28.48
C VAL A 73 12.61 7.06 28.59
N LEU A 74 13.14 5.89 28.95
CA LEU A 74 12.35 4.67 29.14
C LEU A 74 11.37 4.82 30.31
N VAL A 75 11.81 5.40 31.43
CA VAL A 75 10.97 5.66 32.61
C VAL A 75 9.86 6.65 32.26
N TRP A 76 10.19 7.74 31.56
CA TRP A 76 9.22 8.73 31.11
C TRP A 76 8.16 8.09 30.20
N LEU A 77 8.57 7.30 29.21
CA LEU A 77 7.64 6.61 28.30
C LEU A 77 6.73 5.61 29.02
N LYS A 78 7.26 4.91 30.03
CA LYS A 78 6.47 3.97 30.86
C LYS A 78 5.49 4.69 31.80
N SER A 79 5.82 5.90 32.26
CA SER A 79 4.93 6.69 33.13
C SER A 79 3.61 7.06 32.44
N GLN A 80 3.60 7.09 31.11
CA GLN A 80 2.42 7.38 30.28
C GLN A 80 1.46 6.19 30.11
N GLY A 81 1.73 5.07 30.80
CA GLY A 81 0.87 3.89 30.84
C GLY A 81 1.23 2.80 29.81
N LYS A 82 0.28 1.89 29.57
CA LYS A 82 0.46 0.76 28.64
C LYS A 82 0.69 1.27 27.21
N GLY A 83 1.49 0.53 26.44
CA GLY A 83 1.75 0.83 25.02
C GLY A 83 2.97 1.71 24.73
N TYR A 84 3.91 1.86 25.67
CA TYR A 84 5.13 2.63 25.48
C TYR A 84 5.94 2.21 24.23
N GLN A 85 5.98 0.92 23.87
CA GLN A 85 6.62 0.42 22.64
C GLN A 85 5.96 0.98 21.37
N THR A 86 4.63 1.04 21.32
CA THR A 86 3.91 1.66 20.21
C THR A 86 4.21 3.15 20.13
N ARG A 87 4.30 3.84 21.28
CA ARG A 87 4.66 5.27 21.34
C ARG A 87 6.07 5.53 20.82
N ILE A 88 7.05 4.69 21.17
CA ILE A 88 8.41 4.77 20.60
C ILE A 88 8.34 4.77 19.08
N ASN A 89 7.65 3.79 18.49
CA ASN A 89 7.52 3.70 17.04
C ASN A 89 6.80 4.91 16.42
N THR A 90 5.78 5.46 17.09
CA THR A 90 5.09 6.68 16.64
C THR A 90 6.00 7.90 16.64
N ILE A 91 6.80 8.08 17.69
CA ILE A 91 7.76 9.18 17.81
C ILE A 91 8.81 9.09 16.70
N LEU A 92 9.42 7.91 16.52
CA LEU A 92 10.42 7.68 15.47
C LEU A 92 9.84 7.93 14.07
N ARG A 93 8.62 7.46 13.81
CA ARG A 93 7.93 7.71 12.53
C ARG A 93 7.68 9.20 12.30
N LYS A 94 7.26 9.93 13.33
CA LYS A 94 7.03 11.37 13.22
C LYS A 94 8.30 12.13 12.88
N GLU A 95 9.42 11.81 13.54
CA GLU A 95 10.71 12.44 13.25
C GLU A 95 11.24 12.07 11.87
N MET A 96 11.09 10.80 11.44
CA MET A 96 11.42 10.37 10.08
C MET A 96 10.63 11.13 9.01
N LEU A 97 9.31 11.30 9.18
CA LEU A 97 8.49 12.05 8.22
C LEU A 97 8.86 13.54 8.21
N ARG A 98 9.18 14.11 9.39
CA ARG A 98 9.65 15.49 9.48
C ARG A 98 10.95 15.68 8.72
N SER A 99 11.93 14.79 8.87
CA SER A 99 13.23 14.91 8.19
C SER A 99 13.10 14.80 6.66
N LEU A 100 12.22 13.93 6.16
CA LEU A 100 11.94 13.80 4.72
C LEU A 100 11.30 15.07 4.14
N ASN A 101 10.39 15.70 4.88
CA ASN A 101 9.70 16.92 4.42
C ASN A 101 10.59 18.17 4.41
N HIS A 102 11.74 18.16 5.12
CA HIS A 102 12.71 19.27 5.11
C HIS A 102 13.82 19.08 4.05
N GLY A 103 13.78 17.98 3.29
CA GLY A 103 14.76 17.66 2.24
C GLY A 103 14.37 18.08 0.81
N ASN A 104 13.31 18.90 0.67
CA ASN A 104 12.88 19.51 -0.60
C ASN A 104 12.99 21.04 -0.51
#